data_AF-A0A935STX6-F1
#
_entry.id   AF-A0A935STX6-F1
#
_cell.length_a   1.000
_cell.length_b   1.000
_cell.length_c   1.000
_cell.angle_alpha   90.00
_cell.angle_beta   90.00
_cell.angle_gamma   90.00
#
_symmetry.space_group_name_H-M   'P 1'
#
loop_
_entity.id
_entity.type
_entity.pdbx_description
1 polymer ?
#
loop_
_entity_poly.entity_id
_entity_poly.type
_entity_poly.pdbx_seq_one_letter_code
_entity_poly.pdbx_strand_id
1 'polypeptide(L)'
;MKRKFLAIIFTVLSIGIISAHAQRNVTPAIDRDPLMEQDAKHNLDVAKQYFLLKKAYKGVLERFEETYAAYPTFSKMDEFLYYAGMSSYYLSENKGKQKIDLKREKDPARYEPAKLKDDAIGYLSTIIEKYPESKFKNDAEKTLTVLKK
;
A
#
# COMPACT_ATOMS: atom_id res chain seq x y z
N MET A 1 -38.76 17.93 70.52
CA MET A 1 -37.78 19.04 70.39
C MET A 1 -36.64 18.60 69.50
N LYS A 2 -36.46 19.31 68.38
CA LYS A 2 -35.55 18.98 67.27
C LYS A 2 -34.15 19.52 67.56
N ARG A 3 -33.14 18.65 67.64
CA ARG A 3 -31.72 19.02 67.44
C ARG A 3 -30.93 17.80 66.98
N LYS A 4 -30.52 17.78 65.72
CA LYS A 4 -29.22 17.22 65.30
C LYS A 4 -28.67 18.09 64.18
N PHE A 5 -27.70 18.92 64.56
CA PHE A 5 -26.71 19.50 63.66
C PHE A 5 -25.89 18.37 63.05
N LEU A 6 -25.61 18.44 61.75
CA LEU A 6 -24.30 18.10 61.20
C LEU A 6 -24.21 18.64 59.77
N ALA A 7 -23.39 19.68 59.65
CA ALA A 7 -22.95 20.28 58.41
C ALA A 7 -22.08 19.27 57.65
N ILE A 8 -22.29 19.15 56.34
CA ILE A 8 -21.35 18.49 55.44
C ILE A 8 -20.70 19.58 54.59
N ILE A 9 -19.38 19.65 54.74
CA ILE A 9 -18.43 20.56 54.10
C ILE A 9 -18.29 20.17 52.63
N PHE A 10 -18.42 21.15 51.74
CA PHE A 10 -18.23 21.00 50.29
C PHE A 10 -16.94 21.71 49.86
N THR A 11 -15.88 20.94 49.59
CA THR A 11 -14.60 21.41 49.03
C THR A 11 -13.86 20.15 48.52
N VAL A 12 -13.21 20.03 47.35
CA VAL A 12 -12.50 20.92 46.42
C VAL A 12 -12.47 20.26 45.01
N LEU A 13 -12.59 21.12 43.99
CA LEU A 13 -11.89 21.16 42.69
C LEU A 13 -11.06 19.94 42.21
N SER A 14 -11.36 19.46 41.01
CA SER A 14 -10.36 18.94 40.06
C SER A 14 -10.79 19.30 38.64
N ILE A 15 -10.28 20.43 38.16
CA ILE A 15 -10.30 20.83 36.76
C ILE A 15 -9.32 19.89 36.05
N GLY A 16 -9.86 18.96 35.27
CA GLY A 16 -9.10 18.13 34.34
C GLY A 16 -9.76 18.24 32.98
N ILE A 17 -9.49 19.33 32.27
CA ILE A 17 -9.88 19.51 30.87
C ILE A 17 -9.13 18.43 30.09
N ILE A 18 -9.80 17.32 29.77
CA ILE A 18 -9.29 16.37 28.79
C ILE A 18 -9.43 17.07 27.45
N SER A 19 -8.42 17.85 27.07
CA SER A 19 -8.24 18.31 25.70
C SER A 19 -7.89 17.10 24.84
N ALA A 20 -8.91 16.34 24.48
CA ALA A 20 -8.84 15.40 23.38
C ALA A 20 -8.58 16.21 22.11
N HIS A 21 -7.31 16.44 21.80
CA HIS A 21 -6.86 16.89 20.49
C HIS A 21 -7.09 15.73 19.52
N ALA A 22 -8.34 15.47 19.17
CA ALA A 22 -8.68 14.84 17.93
C ALA A 22 -8.36 15.85 16.82
N GLN A 23 -7.06 16.00 16.50
CA GLN A 23 -6.70 16.43 15.16
C GLN A 23 -7.20 15.32 14.25
N ARG A 24 -8.49 15.42 13.86
CA ARG A 24 -8.94 14.83 12.62
C ARG A 24 -8.05 15.48 11.57
N ASN A 25 -6.99 14.78 11.17
CA ASN A 25 -6.44 14.95 9.84
C ASN A 25 -7.65 14.73 8.93
N VAL A 26 -8.33 15.82 8.58
CA VAL A 26 -9.33 15.80 7.53
C VAL A 26 -8.51 15.65 6.26
N THR A 27 -8.02 14.44 6.03
CA THR A 27 -7.53 14.06 4.72
C THR A 27 -8.67 14.44 3.78
N PRO A 28 -8.44 15.32 2.79
CA PRO A 28 -9.47 15.66 1.83
C PRO A 28 -10.10 14.36 1.34
N ALA A 29 -11.42 14.25 1.48
CA ALA A 29 -12.12 13.05 1.03
C ALA A 29 -11.85 12.95 -0.47
N ILE A 30 -11.04 11.97 -0.86
CA ILE A 30 -10.79 11.68 -2.27
C ILE A 30 -12.12 11.21 -2.83
N ASP A 31 -12.71 11.99 -3.73
CA ASP A 31 -13.87 11.54 -4.49
C ASP A 31 -13.40 10.44 -5.45
N ARG A 32 -13.85 9.21 -5.17
CA ARG A 32 -13.43 8.01 -5.87
C ARG A 32 -14.58 7.59 -6.77
N ASP A 33 -14.37 7.67 -8.08
CA ASP A 33 -15.35 7.20 -9.06
C ASP A 33 -15.65 5.71 -8.81
N PRO A 34 -16.91 5.34 -8.52
CA PRO A 34 -17.26 3.96 -8.20
C PRO A 34 -16.97 2.95 -9.32
N LEU A 35 -17.07 3.36 -10.57
CA LEU A 35 -16.82 2.50 -11.73
C LEU A 35 -15.32 2.28 -11.89
N MET A 36 -14.51 3.34 -11.83
CA MET A 36 -13.04 3.21 -11.89
C MET A 36 -12.50 2.39 -10.70
N GLU A 37 -13.11 2.55 -9.53
CA GLU A 37 -12.78 1.79 -8.33
C GLU A 37 -13.10 0.30 -8.49
N GLN A 38 -14.21 -0.05 -9.14
CA GLN A 38 -14.57 -1.43 -9.44
C GLN A 38 -13.61 -2.06 -10.47
N ASP A 39 -13.28 -1.33 -11.53
CA ASP A 39 -12.36 -1.81 -12.57
C ASP A 39 -10.94 -2.03 -12.01
N ALA A 40 -10.46 -1.09 -11.18
CA ALA A 40 -9.18 -1.23 -10.49
C ALA A 40 -9.17 -2.42 -9.51
N LYS A 41 -10.28 -2.69 -8.81
CA LYS A 41 -10.42 -3.90 -7.98
C LYS A 41 -10.32 -5.16 -8.81
N HIS A 42 -10.99 -5.21 -9.95
CA HIS A 42 -10.92 -6.36 -10.84
C HIS A 42 -9.47 -6.61 -11.31
N ASN A 43 -8.75 -5.55 -11.72
CA ASN A 43 -7.34 -5.66 -12.09
C ASN A 43 -6.46 -6.13 -10.93
N LEU A 44 -6.71 -5.65 -9.72
CA LEU A 44 -6.00 -6.11 -8.53
C LEU A 44 -6.25 -7.60 -8.25
N ASP A 45 -7.49 -8.07 -8.38
CA ASP A 45 -7.83 -9.48 -8.17
C ASP A 45 -7.13 -10.39 -9.19
N VAL A 46 -7.09 -9.97 -10.47
CA VAL A 46 -6.34 -10.66 -11.53
C VAL A 46 -4.85 -10.67 -11.23
N ALA A 47 -4.28 -9.53 -10.85
CA ALA A 47 -2.87 -9.40 -10.46
C ALA A 47 -2.53 -10.32 -9.27
N LYS A 48 -3.39 -10.40 -8.26
CA LYS A 48 -3.22 -11.28 -7.11
C LYS A 48 -3.23 -12.76 -7.50
N GLN A 49 -4.13 -13.17 -8.40
CA GLN A 49 -4.13 -14.54 -8.93
C GLN A 49 -2.85 -14.84 -9.72
N TYR A 50 -2.38 -13.90 -10.53
CA TYR A 50 -1.12 -14.02 -11.27
C TYR A 50 0.08 -14.15 -10.35
N PHE A 51 0.10 -13.37 -9.25
CA PHE A 51 1.17 -13.42 -8.26
C PHE A 51 1.19 -14.72 -7.48
N LEU A 52 0.07 -15.06 -6.81
CA LEU A 52 0.02 -16.16 -5.85
C LEU A 52 -0.02 -17.54 -6.50
N LEU A 53 -0.86 -17.71 -7.53
CA LEU A 53 -1.17 -19.03 -8.08
C LEU A 53 -0.37 -19.32 -9.34
N LYS A 54 -0.31 -18.35 -10.27
CA LYS A 54 0.30 -18.57 -11.58
C LYS A 54 1.80 -18.28 -11.58
N LYS A 55 2.31 -17.47 -10.65
CA LYS A 55 3.66 -16.90 -10.69
C LYS A 55 3.97 -16.26 -12.06
N ALA A 56 2.98 -15.54 -12.58
CA ALA A 56 3.00 -14.85 -13.87
C ALA A 56 3.25 -13.35 -13.63
N TYR A 57 4.47 -13.02 -13.22
CA TYR A 57 4.82 -11.71 -12.69
C TYR A 57 4.75 -10.57 -13.72
N LYS A 58 4.91 -10.82 -15.03
CA LYS A 58 4.74 -9.78 -16.06
C LYS A 58 3.28 -9.37 -16.14
N GLY A 59 2.36 -10.33 -16.06
CA GLY A 59 0.93 -10.04 -16.02
C GLY A 59 0.54 -9.18 -14.81
N VAL A 60 1.26 -9.30 -13.69
CA VAL A 60 1.06 -8.40 -12.54
C VAL A 60 1.47 -6.97 -12.89
N LEU A 61 2.65 -6.79 -13.50
CA LEU A 61 3.15 -5.47 -13.91
C LEU A 61 2.25 -4.82 -14.96
N GLU A 62 1.73 -5.58 -15.93
CA GLU A 62 0.80 -5.09 -16.95
C GLU A 62 -0.50 -4.57 -16.31
N ARG A 63 -1.10 -5.33 -15.39
CA ARG A 63 -2.32 -4.91 -14.69
C ARG A 63 -2.09 -3.71 -13.78
N PHE A 64 -0.94 -3.67 -13.12
CA PHE A 64 -0.55 -2.55 -12.27
C PHE A 64 -0.42 -1.26 -13.08
N GLU A 65 0.32 -1.28 -14.19
CA GLU A 65 0.55 -0.07 -15.00
C GLU A 65 -0.72 0.44 -15.66
N GLU A 66 -1.56 -0.46 -16.18
CA GLU A 66 -2.88 -0.11 -16.70
C GLU A 66 -3.70 0.63 -15.62
N THR A 67 -3.73 0.09 -14.41
CA THR A 67 -4.48 0.67 -13.29
C THR A 67 -3.86 1.97 -12.80
N TYR A 68 -2.53 2.04 -12.68
CA TYR A 68 -1.83 3.22 -12.17
C TYR A 68 -1.93 4.40 -13.14
N ALA A 69 -1.84 4.13 -14.44
CA ALA A 69 -2.01 5.16 -15.47
C ALA A 69 -3.45 5.69 -15.55
N ALA A 70 -4.45 4.81 -15.40
CA ALA A 70 -5.85 5.19 -15.47
C ALA A 70 -6.39 5.79 -14.16
N TYR A 71 -5.97 5.26 -13.01
CA TYR A 71 -6.57 5.55 -11.71
C TYR A 71 -5.57 5.49 -10.54
N PRO A 72 -4.64 6.47 -10.45
CA PRO A 72 -3.58 6.48 -9.44
C PRO A 72 -4.07 6.63 -7.98
N THR A 73 -5.33 7.06 -7.78
CA THR A 73 -5.96 7.28 -6.47
C THR A 73 -6.77 6.08 -5.95
N PHE A 74 -6.63 4.92 -6.60
CA PHE A 74 -7.27 3.66 -6.21
C PHE A 74 -7.12 3.37 -4.72
N SER A 75 -8.21 2.95 -4.06
CA SER A 75 -8.22 2.77 -2.59
C SER A 75 -7.31 1.65 -2.07
N LYS A 76 -6.89 0.71 -2.92
CA LYS A 76 -5.98 -0.41 -2.59
C LYS A 76 -4.66 -0.34 -3.35
N MET A 77 -4.23 0.87 -3.68
CA MET A 77 -2.98 1.08 -4.42
C MET A 77 -1.76 0.55 -3.66
N ASP A 78 -1.77 0.53 -2.34
CA ASP A 78 -0.72 -0.07 -1.51
C ASP A 78 -0.57 -1.59 -1.76
N GLU A 79 -1.68 -2.33 -1.81
CA GLU A 79 -1.68 -3.76 -2.15
C GLU A 79 -1.21 -4.01 -3.58
N PHE A 80 -1.60 -3.15 -4.52
CA PHE A 80 -1.18 -3.27 -5.91
C PHE A 80 0.31 -2.98 -6.08
N LEU A 81 0.81 -1.89 -5.47
CA LEU A 81 2.23 -1.54 -5.43
C LEU A 81 3.07 -2.67 -4.82
N TYR A 82 2.58 -3.33 -3.78
CA TYR A 82 3.27 -4.47 -3.18
C TYR A 82 3.43 -5.62 -4.19
N TYR A 83 2.34 -6.03 -4.84
CA TYR A 83 2.41 -7.11 -5.83
C TYR A 83 3.27 -6.71 -7.04
N ALA A 84 3.22 -5.46 -7.49
CA ALA A 84 4.07 -4.96 -8.56
C ALA A 84 5.55 -4.97 -8.17
N GLY A 85 5.89 -4.43 -6.99
CA GLY A 85 7.26 -4.40 -6.47
C GLY A 85 7.87 -5.78 -6.31
N MET A 86 7.15 -6.71 -5.70
CA MET A 86 7.61 -8.09 -5.54
C MET A 86 7.69 -8.84 -6.86
N SER A 87 6.75 -8.60 -7.79
CA SER A 87 6.81 -9.18 -9.14
C SER A 87 8.03 -8.70 -9.92
N SER A 88 8.33 -7.40 -9.84
CA SER A 88 9.50 -6.81 -10.49
C SER A 88 10.79 -7.41 -9.92
N TYR A 89 10.90 -7.50 -8.60
CA TYR A 89 12.03 -8.17 -7.95
C TYR A 89 12.16 -9.64 -8.38
N TYR A 90 11.06 -10.41 -8.40
CA TYR A 90 11.15 -11.79 -8.82
C TYR A 90 11.54 -11.95 -10.29
N LEU A 91 11.13 -11.03 -11.16
CA LEU A 91 11.58 -11.05 -12.55
C LEU A 91 13.04 -10.67 -12.72
N SER A 92 13.56 -9.71 -11.94
CA SER A 92 15.01 -9.40 -11.97
C SER A 92 15.85 -10.63 -11.59
N GLU A 93 15.31 -11.49 -10.74
CA GLU A 93 15.92 -12.76 -10.32
C GLU A 93 15.59 -13.94 -11.27
N ASN A 94 14.99 -13.68 -12.43
CA ASN A 94 14.55 -14.70 -13.39
C ASN A 94 13.61 -15.78 -12.78
N LYS A 95 12.85 -15.41 -11.75
CA LYS A 95 11.86 -16.26 -11.08
C LYS A 95 10.50 -16.16 -11.77
N GLY A 96 9.64 -17.13 -11.46
CA GLY A 96 8.29 -17.23 -12.02
C GLY A 96 8.15 -18.36 -13.04
N LYS A 97 6.92 -18.60 -13.48
CA LYS A 97 6.64 -19.62 -14.50
C LYS A 97 6.79 -19.09 -15.92
N GLN A 98 6.64 -17.78 -16.11
CA GLN A 98 6.90 -17.14 -17.39
C GLN A 98 8.41 -17.02 -17.62
N LYS A 99 8.86 -17.19 -18.85
CA LYS A 99 10.21 -16.83 -19.28
C LYS A 99 10.11 -15.60 -20.16
N ILE A 100 10.76 -14.51 -19.74
CA ILE A 100 10.84 -13.30 -20.55
C ILE A 100 11.95 -13.50 -21.56
N ASP A 101 11.59 -13.36 -22.83
CA ASP A 101 12.54 -13.32 -23.93
C ASP A 101 12.56 -11.91 -24.47
N LEU A 102 13.59 -11.16 -24.09
CA LEU A 102 13.75 -9.75 -24.42
C LEU A 102 13.68 -9.48 -25.92
N LYS A 103 14.05 -10.43 -26.78
CA LYS A 103 13.98 -10.28 -28.24
C LYS A 103 12.55 -10.26 -28.79
N ARG A 104 11.61 -10.82 -28.03
CA ARG A 104 10.18 -10.90 -28.39
C ARG A 104 9.34 -9.85 -27.67
N GLU A 105 9.93 -9.07 -26.78
CA GLU A 105 9.23 -8.01 -26.07
C GLU A 105 9.08 -6.77 -26.94
N LYS A 106 7.91 -6.12 -26.86
CA LYS A 106 7.65 -4.85 -27.54
C LYS A 106 8.54 -3.73 -26.99
N ASP A 107 8.82 -3.80 -25.68
CA ASP A 107 9.75 -2.92 -24.98
C ASP A 107 10.69 -3.79 -24.13
N PRO A 108 11.83 -4.22 -24.70
CA PRO A 108 12.79 -5.06 -24.00
C PRO A 108 13.41 -4.36 -22.79
N ALA A 109 13.65 -3.05 -22.88
CA ALA A 109 14.34 -2.27 -21.85
C ALA A 109 13.59 -2.31 -20.50
N ARG A 110 12.25 -2.38 -20.56
CA ARG A 110 11.40 -2.51 -19.38
C ARG A 110 11.63 -3.80 -18.58
N TYR A 111 12.06 -4.87 -19.25
CA TYR A 111 12.24 -6.18 -18.61
C TYR A 111 13.71 -6.57 -18.42
N GLU A 112 14.63 -5.62 -18.65
CA GLU A 112 16.02 -5.80 -18.27
C GLU A 112 16.15 -5.98 -16.75
N PRO A 113 16.96 -6.92 -16.24
CA PRO A 113 17.06 -7.20 -14.81
C PRO A 113 17.38 -5.97 -13.95
N ALA A 114 18.25 -5.08 -14.44
CA ALA A 114 18.59 -3.84 -13.74
C ALA A 114 17.38 -2.91 -13.61
N LYS A 115 16.63 -2.72 -14.70
CA LYS A 115 15.41 -1.91 -14.71
C LYS A 115 14.34 -2.48 -13.78
N LEU A 116 14.14 -3.79 -13.81
CA LEU A 116 13.21 -4.48 -12.91
C LEU A 116 13.61 -4.33 -11.44
N LYS A 117 14.91 -4.32 -11.13
CA LYS A 117 15.41 -4.06 -9.78
C LYS A 117 15.09 -2.63 -9.34
N ASP A 118 15.32 -1.64 -10.21
CA ASP A 118 15.01 -0.24 -9.95
C ASP A 118 13.51 -0.02 -9.74
N ASP A 119 12.67 -0.65 -10.56
CA ASP A 119 11.21 -0.59 -10.42
C ASP A 119 10.73 -1.24 -9.12
N ALA A 120 11.32 -2.38 -8.73
CA ALA A 120 11.04 -2.99 -7.44
C ALA A 120 11.35 -2.02 -6.28
N ILE A 121 12.49 -1.33 -6.35
CA ILE A 121 12.87 -0.33 -5.35
C ILE A 121 11.87 0.82 -5.34
N GLY A 122 11.49 1.37 -6.50
CA GLY A 122 10.54 2.47 -6.61
C GLY A 122 9.17 2.14 -6.04
N TYR A 123 8.59 1.01 -6.44
CA TYR A 123 7.26 0.58 -5.97
C TYR A 123 7.25 0.30 -4.47
N LEU A 124 8.23 -0.44 -3.95
CA LEU A 124 8.29 -0.77 -2.53
C LEU A 124 8.60 0.46 -1.66
N SER A 125 9.43 1.40 -2.13
CA SER A 125 9.70 2.65 -1.41
C SER A 125 8.44 3.51 -1.33
N THR A 126 7.63 3.53 -2.40
CA THR A 126 6.35 4.25 -2.43
C THR A 126 5.39 3.76 -1.34
N ILE A 127 5.39 2.45 -1.02
CA ILE A 127 4.57 1.90 0.08
C ILE A 127 4.98 2.53 1.41
N ILE A 128 6.27 2.62 1.70
CA ILE A 128 6.78 3.15 2.96
C ILE A 128 6.49 4.65 3.08
N GLU A 129 6.67 5.39 1.98
CA GLU A 129 6.55 6.84 1.96
C GLU A 129 5.10 7.31 1.97
N LYS A 130 4.23 6.67 1.17
CA LYS A 130 2.85 7.14 0.94
C LYS A 130 1.79 6.34 1.70
N TYR A 131 2.10 5.13 2.15
CA TYR A 131 1.17 4.23 2.82
C TYR A 131 1.78 3.65 4.11
N PRO A 132 2.21 4.50 5.07
CA PRO A 132 2.93 4.05 6.26
C PRO A 132 2.12 3.11 7.18
N GLU A 133 0.79 3.12 7.05
CA GLU A 133 -0.15 2.22 7.72
C GLU A 133 -0.41 0.91 6.97
N SER A 134 0.15 0.73 5.78
CA SER A 134 -0.05 -0.48 4.97
C SER A 134 0.45 -1.72 5.68
N LYS A 135 -0.34 -2.81 5.63
CA LYS A 135 0.07 -4.13 6.13
C LYS A 135 1.32 -4.68 5.43
N PHE A 136 1.68 -4.14 4.26
CA PHE A 136 2.83 -4.56 3.46
C PHE A 136 4.13 -3.83 3.81
N LYS A 137 4.08 -2.77 4.63
CA LYS A 137 5.24 -1.92 4.95
C LYS A 137 6.45 -2.72 5.43
N ASN A 138 6.26 -3.58 6.44
CA ASN A 138 7.37 -4.34 7.04
C ASN A 138 8.04 -5.29 6.03
N ASP A 139 7.29 -5.85 5.09
CA ASP A 139 7.85 -6.73 4.07
C ASP A 139 8.54 -5.95 2.95
N ALA A 140 8.01 -4.78 2.59
CA ALA A 140 8.65 -3.83 1.68
C ALA A 140 10.02 -3.37 2.25
N GLU A 141 10.09 -3.00 3.52
CA GLU A 141 11.34 -2.59 4.20
C GLU A 141 12.41 -3.69 4.18
N LYS A 142 12.01 -4.93 4.49
CA LYS A 142 12.90 -6.10 4.44
C LYS A 142 13.41 -6.33 3.02
N THR A 143 12.53 -6.30 2.04
CA THR A 143 12.90 -6.54 0.64
C THR A 143 13.82 -5.43 0.12
N LEU A 144 13.56 -4.15 0.45
CA LEU A 144 14.44 -3.05 0.08
C LEU A 144 15.84 -3.18 0.69
N THR A 145 15.95 -3.71 1.90
CA THR A 145 17.25 -4.00 2.54
C THR A 145 18.03 -5.07 1.76
N VAL A 146 17.36 -6.01 1.10
CA VAL A 146 17.99 -6.99 0.22
C VAL A 146 18.38 -6.34 -1.12
N LEU A 147 17.49 -5.54 -1.70
CA LEU A 147 17.70 -4.93 -3.02
C LEU A 147 18.81 -3.85 -3.03
N LYS A 148 18.99 -3.12 -1.93
CA LYS A 148 19.98 -2.02 -1.82
C LYS A 148 21.38 -2.48 -1.40
N LYS A 149 21.58 -3.79 -1.22
CA LYS A 149 22.90 -4.40 -1.07
C LYS A 149 23.49 -4.71 -2.43
#